data_AF-A0A2V5SPD8-F1
#
_entry.id   AF-A0A2V5SPD8-F1
#
_cell.length_a   1.000
_cell.length_b   1.000
_cell.length_c   1.000
_cell.angle_alpha   90.00
_cell.angle_beta   90.00
_cell.angle_gamma   90.00
#
_symmetry.space_group_name_H-M   'P 1'
#
loop_
_entity.id
_entity.type
_entity.pdbx_description
1 polymer ?
#
loop_
_entity_poly.entity_id
_entity_poly.type
_entity_poly.pdbx_seq_one_letter_code
_entity_poly.pdbx_strand_id
1 'polypeptide(L)'
;MTPNPYLFIVIFVGVALAFPLIPLALAWIWRRIFQPSKPGPDKTSTYECGVESIGDAQIQFHSQYYLYAIILLLKRFAGGLKRK
;
A
#
# COMPACT_ATOMS: atom_id res chain seq x y z
N MET A 1 18.24 19.13 -29.97
CA MET A 1 16.94 18.50 -29.70
C MET A 1 16.77 18.39 -28.19
N THR A 2 16.02 19.31 -27.59
CA THR A 2 15.75 19.28 -26.15
C THR A 2 14.70 18.19 -25.87
N PRO A 3 14.99 17.16 -25.07
CA PRO A 3 13.98 16.17 -24.70
C PRO A 3 12.85 16.85 -23.91
N ASN A 4 11.61 16.51 -24.24
CA ASN A 4 10.44 17.03 -23.53
C ASN A 4 10.50 16.56 -22.06
N PRO A 5 10.61 17.46 -21.06
CA PRO A 5 10.81 17.10 -19.66
C PRO A 5 9.65 16.25 -19.09
N TYR A 6 8.45 16.38 -19.64
CA TYR A 6 7.30 15.58 -19.22
C TYR A 6 7.38 14.12 -19.68
N LEU A 7 8.01 13.87 -20.82
CA LEU A 7 8.20 12.51 -21.35
C LEU A 7 9.06 11.67 -20.40
N PHE A 8 10.10 12.28 -19.82
CA PHE A 8 10.94 11.63 -18.81
C PHE A 8 10.13 11.20 -17.58
N ILE A 9 9.22 12.06 -17.10
CA ILE A 9 8.36 11.78 -15.95
C ILE A 9 7.42 10.60 -16.24
N VAL A 10 6.78 10.59 -17.42
CA VAL A 10 5.86 9.50 -17.80
C VAL A 10 6.60 8.15 -17.87
N ILE A 11 7.79 8.11 -18.46
CA ILE A 11 8.61 6.90 -18.51
C ILE A 11 8.96 6.43 -17.09
N PHE A 12 9.36 7.35 -16.22
CA PHE A 12 9.73 7.00 -14.84
C PHE A 12 8.54 6.44 -14.05
N VAL A 13 7.36 7.02 -14.19
CA VAL A 13 6.11 6.48 -13.61
C VAL A 13 5.80 5.10 -14.17
N GLY A 14 5.97 4.91 -15.48
CA GLY A 14 5.81 3.61 -16.14
C GLY A 14 6.72 2.54 -15.54
N VAL A 15 8.01 2.85 -15.37
CA VAL A 15 8.98 1.94 -14.74
C VAL A 15 8.64 1.71 -13.27
N ALA A 16 8.26 2.75 -12.52
CA ALA A 16 7.91 2.65 -11.11
C ALA A 16 6.68 1.77 -10.85
N LEU A 17 5.73 1.71 -11.79
CA LEU A 17 4.58 0.80 -11.72
C LEU A 17 4.92 -0.59 -12.26
N ALA A 18 5.70 -0.68 -13.34
CA ALA A 18 6.11 -1.97 -13.90
C ALA A 18 6.93 -2.78 -12.90
N PHE A 19 7.82 -2.13 -12.14
CA PHE A 19 8.71 -2.79 -11.18
C PHE A 19 7.99 -3.62 -10.11
N PRO A 20 6.94 -3.14 -9.40
CA PRO A 20 6.16 -3.98 -8.49
C PRO A 20 5.16 -4.89 -9.20
N LEU A 21 4.59 -4.49 -10.34
CA LEU A 21 3.54 -5.26 -11.01
C LEU A 21 4.08 -6.52 -11.71
N ILE A 22 5.26 -6.46 -12.32
CA ILE A 22 5.88 -7.60 -13.00
C ILE A 22 6.09 -8.79 -12.03
N PRO A 23 6.80 -8.66 -10.89
CA PRO A 23 7.01 -9.78 -9.98
C PRO A 23 5.69 -10.25 -9.34
N LEU A 24 4.74 -9.35 -9.09
CA LEU A 24 3.44 -9.72 -8.54
C LEU A 24 2.62 -10.56 -9.54
N ALA A 25 2.60 -10.16 -10.82
CA ALA A 25 1.98 -10.93 -11.88
C ALA A 25 2.67 -12.28 -12.09
N LEU A 26 4.00 -12.31 -12.05
CA LEU A 26 4.78 -13.54 -12.19
C LEU A 26 4.50 -14.51 -11.04
N ALA A 27 4.46 -14.03 -9.80
CA ALA A 27 4.10 -14.82 -8.62
C ALA A 27 2.67 -15.34 -8.69
N TRP A 28 1.73 -14.53 -9.19
CA TRP A 28 0.33 -14.94 -9.37
C TRP A 28 0.18 -16.04 -10.43
N ILE A 29 0.84 -15.90 -11.58
CA ILE A 29 0.87 -16.93 -12.64
C ILE A 29 1.51 -18.21 -12.12
N TRP A 30 2.64 -18.09 -11.41
CA TRP A 30 3.36 -19.22 -10.82
C TRP A 30 2.48 -19.99 -9.82
N ARG A 31 1.82 -19.27 -8.90
CA ARG A 31 0.85 -19.86 -7.96
C ARG A 31 -0.24 -20.62 -8.70
N ARG A 32 -0.78 -20.08 -9.79
CA ARG A 32 -1.89 -20.71 -10.52
C ARG A 32 -1.50 -22.00 -11.22
N ILE A 33 -0.26 -22.10 -11.71
CA ILE A 33 0.24 -23.27 -12.46
C ILE A 33 0.79 -24.34 -11.52
N PHE A 34 1.60 -23.96 -10.54
CA PHE A 34 2.35 -24.91 -9.72
C PHE A 34 1.69 -25.25 -8.38
N GLN A 35 0.82 -24.39 -7.84
CA GLN A 35 0.24 -24.59 -6.51
C GLN A 35 -1.24 -25.01 -6.59
N PRO A 36 -1.59 -26.25 -6.20
CA PRO A 36 -2.99 -26.68 -6.11
C PRO A 36 -3.72 -25.87 -5.03
N SER A 37 -4.86 -25.30 -5.40
CA SER A 37 -5.70 -24.51 -4.49
C SER A 37 -6.30 -25.43 -3.42
N LYS A 38 -5.91 -25.23 -2.15
CA LYS A 38 -6.50 -25.91 -0.98
C LYS A 38 -7.00 -24.86 0.03
N PRO A 39 -8.08 -24.12 -0.28
CA PRO A 39 -8.69 -23.22 0.68
C PRO A 39 -9.33 -24.05 1.78
N GLY A 40 -8.88 -23.86 3.01
CA GLY A 40 -9.48 -24.44 4.22
C GLY A 40 -10.03 -23.33 5.11
N PRO A 41 -11.03 -23.62 5.96
CA PRO A 41 -11.58 -22.62 6.89
C PRO A 41 -10.48 -22.04 7.79
N ASP A 42 -9.57 -22.87 8.29
CA ASP A 42 -8.46 -22.42 9.14
C ASP A 42 -7.48 -21.52 8.38
N LYS A 43 -7.19 -21.85 7.11
CA LYS A 43 -6.27 -21.09 6.24
C LYS A 43 -6.84 -19.75 5.75
N THR A 44 -8.15 -19.58 5.87
CA THR A 44 -8.86 -18.37 5.43
C THR A 44 -9.36 -17.57 6.63
N SER A 45 -9.05 -18.02 7.84
CA SER A 45 -9.35 -17.30 9.07
C SER A 45 -8.53 -16.01 9.15
N THR A 46 -9.06 -15.00 9.83
CA THR A 46 -8.38 -13.71 10.04
C THR A 46 -7.06 -13.88 10.81
N TYR A 47 -6.91 -14.96 11.58
CA TYR A 47 -5.73 -15.23 12.39
C TYR A 47 -5.44 -16.74 12.49
N GLU A 48 -4.24 -17.16 12.12
CA GLU A 48 -3.90 -18.58 11.94
C GLU A 48 -3.45 -19.31 13.22
N CYS A 49 -3.22 -18.62 14.35
CA CYS A 49 -2.72 -19.28 15.56
C CYS A 49 -3.81 -19.96 16.40
N GLY A 50 -5.00 -20.23 15.81
CA GLY A 50 -6.09 -20.97 16.46
C GLY A 50 -6.82 -20.21 17.57
N VAL A 51 -6.51 -18.93 17.75
CA VAL A 51 -7.23 -18.03 18.66
C VAL A 51 -8.21 -17.23 17.82
N GLU A 52 -9.50 -17.24 18.17
CA GLU A 52 -10.49 -16.42 17.47
C GLU A 52 -10.09 -14.94 17.56
N SER A 53 -10.21 -14.23 16.44
CA SER A 53 -9.96 -12.79 16.39
C SER A 53 -10.87 -12.09 17.38
N ILE A 54 -10.27 -11.37 18.34
CA ILE A 54 -11.02 -10.69 19.38
C ILE A 54 -11.53 -9.35 18.83
N GLY A 55 -12.86 -9.24 18.77
CA GLY A 55 -13.55 -7.98 18.48
C GLY A 55 -13.75 -7.67 17.00
N ASP A 56 -14.56 -6.64 16.76
CA ASP A 56 -14.79 -6.08 15.42
C ASP A 56 -13.53 -5.33 14.95
N ALA A 57 -13.22 -5.41 13.65
CA ALA A 57 -12.13 -4.64 13.05
C ALA A 57 -12.41 -3.13 13.07
N GLN A 58 -13.68 -2.74 13.20
CA GLN A 58 -14.12 -1.34 13.18
C GLN A 58 -14.29 -0.74 14.58
N ILE A 59 -13.20 -0.66 15.34
CA ILE A 59 -13.18 0.03 16.63
C ILE A 59 -12.71 1.49 16.50
N GLN A 60 -13.04 2.31 17.51
CA GLN A 60 -12.48 3.64 17.64
C GLN A 60 -11.00 3.55 18.03
N PHE A 61 -10.11 3.86 17.08
CA PHE A 61 -8.68 3.97 17.35
C PHE A 61 -8.38 5.20 18.22
N HIS A 62 -7.23 5.17 18.90
CA HIS A 62 -6.78 6.28 19.74
C HIS A 62 -6.72 7.59 18.94
N SER A 63 -7.30 8.65 19.49
CA SER A 63 -7.36 9.98 18.87
C SER A 63 -5.98 10.59 18.56
N GLN A 64 -4.92 10.06 19.18
CA GLN A 64 -3.54 10.45 18.96
C GLN A 64 -3.13 10.36 17.48
N TYR A 65 -3.55 9.31 16.76
CA TYR A 65 -3.23 9.16 15.32
C TYR A 65 -3.79 10.31 14.48
N TYR A 66 -4.97 10.82 14.85
CA TYR A 66 -5.58 11.97 14.20
C TYR A 66 -4.80 13.26 14.47
N LEU A 67 -4.37 13.47 15.72
CA LEU A 67 -3.53 14.62 16.09
C LEU A 67 -2.20 14.60 15.33
N TYR A 68 -1.55 13.44 15.20
CA TYR A 68 -0.33 13.30 14.38
C TYR A 68 -0.58 13.68 12.91
N ALA A 69 -1.70 13.23 12.33
CA ALA A 69 -2.06 13.57 10.94
C ALA A 69 -2.25 15.09 10.76
N ILE A 70 -2.97 15.76 11.67
CA ILE A 70 -3.17 17.22 11.61
C ILE A 70 -1.85 17.97 11.79
N ILE A 71 -1.01 17.56 12.74
CA ILE A 71 0.28 18.23 12.97
C ILE A 71 1.17 18.11 11.73
N LEU A 72 1.24 16.94 11.09
CA LEU A 72 1.99 16.75 9.84
C LEU A 72 1.44 17.64 8.73
N LEU A 73 0.11 17.68 8.59
CA LEU A 73 -0.57 18.55 7.64
C LEU A 73 -0.20 20.02 7.89
N LEU A 74 -0.40 20.51 9.11
CA LEU A 74 -0.08 21.87 9.51
C LEU A 74 1.39 22.20 9.27
N LYS A 75 2.32 21.31 9.62
CA LYS A 75 3.76 21.50 9.38
C LYS A 75 4.07 21.63 7.89
N ARG A 76 3.46 20.80 7.05
CA ARG A 76 3.60 20.87 5.59
C ARG A 76 3.06 22.18 5.02
N PHE A 77 1.90 22.64 5.49
CA PHE A 77 1.27 23.88 5.02
C PHE A 77 1.94 25.16 5.57
N ALA A 78 2.29 25.19 6.86
CA ALA A 78 2.97 26.31 7.50
C ALA A 78 4.38 26.52 6.93
N GLY A 79 5.09 25.44 6.56
CA GLY A 79 6.36 25.52 5.86
C GLY A 79 6.25 26.06 4.42
N GLY A 80 5.06 26.02 3.81
CA GLY A 80 4.76 26.64 2.53
C GLY A 80 4.45 28.14 2.64
N LEU A 81 3.79 28.56 3.73
CA LEU A 81 3.45 29.97 3.96
C LEU A 81 4.68 30.85 4.25
N LYS A 82 5.74 30.27 4.81
CA LYS A 82 7.02 30.96 5.08
C LYS A 82 7.95 31.04 3.86
N ARG A 83 7.59 30.39 2.74
CA ARG A 83 8.37 30.30 1.50
C ARG A 83 7.72 31.07 0.33
N LYS A 84 6.86 32.03 0.64
CA LYS A 84 6.39 33.08 -0.27
C LYS A 84 6.89 34.43 0.19
#